data_AF-A0A377B9Z9-F1
#
_entry.id   AF-A0A377B9Z9-F1
#
_cell.length_a   1.000
_cell.length_b   1.000
_cell.length_c   1.000
_cell.angle_alpha   90.00
_cell.angle_beta   90.00
_cell.angle_gamma   90.00
#
_symmetry.space_group_name_H-M   'P 1'
#
loop_
_entity.id
_entity.type
_entity.pdbx_description
1 polymer ?
#
loop_
_entity_poly.entity_id
_entity_poly.type
_entity_poly.pdbx_seq_one_letter_code
_entity_poly.pdbx_strand_id
1 'polypeptide(L)' 'MRYLEHITTDGERWIIWHGITTVMRWAYERIIVANPHVAIYPVLPSGIQLIIPVISVNKPYRRSHHG' A
#
# COMPACT_ATOMS: atom_id res chain seq x y z
N MET A 1 0.49 -7.90 -13.90
CA MET A 1 0.09 -7.28 -12.62
C MET A 1 0.92 -6.01 -12.42
N ARG A 2 0.36 -4.92 -11.92
CA ARG A 2 1.09 -3.65 -11.71
C ARG A 2 1.43 -3.50 -10.23
N TYR A 3 2.68 -3.23 -9.92
CA TYR A 3 3.17 -2.91 -8.57
C TYR A 3 4.05 -1.67 -8.62
N LEU A 4 4.25 -1.03 -7.47
CA LEU A 4 5.24 0.03 -7.27
C LEU A 4 6.35 -0.52 -6.39
N GLU A 5 7.55 0.03 -6.56
CA GLU A 5 8.68 -0.22 -5.67
C GLU A 5 8.83 0.98 -4.74
N HIS A 6 9.10 0.71 -3.47
CA HIS A 6 9.31 1.73 -2.45
C HIS A 6 10.52 1.37 -1.59
N ILE A 7 11.40 2.33 -1.35
CA ILE A 7 12.52 2.16 -0.41
C ILE A 7 12.09 2.75 0.93
N THR A 8 12.11 1.94 1.98
CA THR A 8 11.71 2.40 3.31
C THR A 8 12.64 3.48 3.84
N THR A 9 12.06 4.44 4.55
CA THR A 9 12.80 5.45 5.32
C THR A 9 12.72 5.16 6.82
N ASP A 10 13.61 5.78 7.61
CA ASP A 10 13.68 5.51 9.04
C ASP A 10 12.39 5.92 9.76
N GLY A 11 11.91 5.07 10.66
CA GLY A 11 10.66 5.30 11.38
C GLY A 11 9.38 4.94 10.59
N GLU A 12 9.48 4.46 9.36
CA GLU A 12 8.31 4.02 8.59
C GLU A 12 7.64 2.80 9.19
N ARG A 13 6.34 2.67 8.93
CA ARG A 13 5.54 1.50 9.30
C ARG A 13 4.95 0.89 8.04
N TRP A 14 4.42 -0.32 8.15
CA TRP A 14 3.67 -0.98 7.07
C TRP A 14 2.44 -0.21 6.56
N ILE A 15 2.09 0.90 7.21
CA ILE A 15 1.04 1.82 6.78
C ILE A 15 1.65 2.82 5.79
N ILE A 16 1.39 2.61 4.51
CA ILE A 16 1.78 3.55 3.47
C ILE A 16 0.68 4.60 3.31
N TRP A 17 1.06 5.88 3.37
CA TRP A 17 0.13 7.01 3.32
C TRP A 17 -0.65 7.04 2.00
N HIS A 18 -1.95 7.36 2.10
CA HIS A 18 -3.00 7.26 1.07
C HIS A 18 -2.87 8.21 -0.14
N GLY A 19 -1.68 8.70 -0.49
CA GLY A 19 -1.52 9.71 -1.54
C GLY A 19 -1.67 9.20 -2.97
N ILE A 20 -1.44 7.90 -3.22
CA ILE A 20 -1.30 7.35 -4.58
C ILE A 20 -2.33 6.26 -4.89
N THR A 21 -2.98 5.71 -3.86
CA THR A 21 -3.97 4.65 -4.01
C THR A 21 -5.10 4.86 -2.99
N THR A 22 -6.35 4.67 -3.41
CA THR A 22 -7.52 4.66 -2.52
C THR A 22 -7.48 3.38 -1.68
N VAL A 23 -6.53 3.26 -0.73
CA VAL A 23 -6.15 1.92 -0.22
C VAL A 23 -6.94 1.37 0.95
N MET A 24 -7.98 1.97 1.52
CA MET A 24 -8.61 1.38 2.72
C MET A 24 -7.64 1.16 3.90
N ARG A 25 -8.19 1.07 5.10
CA ARG A 25 -7.45 0.85 6.35
C ARG A 25 -6.75 -0.53 6.45
N TRP A 26 -6.88 -1.39 5.43
CA TRP A 26 -6.52 -2.82 5.42
C TRP A 26 -5.43 -3.20 4.42
N ALA A 27 -4.76 -2.23 3.79
CA ALA A 27 -3.77 -2.51 2.74
C ALA A 27 -2.47 -3.14 3.25
N TYR A 28 -2.11 -2.92 4.51
CA TYR A 28 -0.81 -3.35 5.05
C TYR A 28 -0.64 -4.87 5.03
N GLU A 29 -1.70 -5.65 5.26
CA GLU A 29 -1.66 -7.12 5.15
C GLU A 29 -1.23 -7.58 3.75
N ARG A 30 -1.69 -6.89 2.70
CA ARG A 30 -1.32 -7.21 1.32
C ARG A 30 0.13 -6.87 1.02
N ILE A 31 0.67 -5.83 1.65
CA ILE A 31 2.08 -5.45 1.53
C ILE A 31 2.94 -6.50 2.24
N ILE A 32 2.54 -6.97 3.44
CA ILE A 32 3.24 -8.05 4.15
C ILE A 32 3.26 -9.33 3.31
N VAL A 33 2.11 -9.75 2.78
CA VAL A 33 2.01 -10.95 1.93
C VAL A 33 2.83 -10.84 0.65
N ALA A 34 2.93 -9.64 0.06
CA ALA A 34 3.74 -9.40 -1.14
C ALA A 34 5.26 -9.39 -0.85
N ASN A 35 5.67 -9.21 0.41
CA ASN A 35 7.07 -9.12 0.81
C ASN A 35 7.41 -10.16 1.89
N PRO A 36 7.25 -11.47 1.62
CA PRO A 36 7.47 -12.53 2.62
C PRO A 36 8.94 -12.66 3.06
N HIS A 37 9.85 -12.03 2.32
CA HIS A 37 11.28 -11.96 2.63
C HIS A 37 11.63 -10.87 3.65
N VAL A 38 10.69 -9.97 3.98
CA VAL A 38 10.88 -8.91 4.96
C VAL A 38 10.28 -9.34 6.30
N ALA A 39 11.09 -9.29 7.35
CA ALA A 39 10.60 -9.59 8.70
C ALA A 39 9.56 -8.55 9.16
N ILE A 40 8.55 -9.01 9.89
CA ILE A 40 7.45 -8.15 10.36
C ILE A 40 7.89 -7.39 11.60
N TYR A 41 8.25 -6.12 11.42
CA TYR A 41 8.54 -5.19 12.51
C TYR A 41 7.44 -4.15 12.70
N PRO A 42 7.23 -3.65 13.93
CA PRO A 42 6.31 -2.54 14.19
C PRO A 42 6.78 -1.23 13.52
N VAL A 43 8.10 -1.08 13.32
CA VAL A 43 8.77 0.01 12.61
C VAL A 43 9.81 -0.63 11.69
N LEU A 44 9.80 -0.27 10.42
CA LEU A 44 10.69 -0.81 9.41
C LEU A 44 12.05 -0.09 9.45
N PRO A 45 13.17 -0.84 9.36
CA PRO A 45 14.47 -0.26 9.06
C PRO A 45 14.44 0.51 7.74
N SER A 46 15.27 1.53 7.61
CA SER A 46 15.48 2.22 6.34
C SER A 46 16.23 1.36 5.33
N GLY A 47 16.01 1.62 4.03
CA GLY A 47 16.73 0.96 2.93
C GLY A 47 16.17 -0.39 2.48
N ILE A 48 15.01 -0.82 2.99
CA ILE A 48 14.34 -2.04 2.54
C ILE A 48 13.51 -1.71 1.31
N GLN A 49 13.66 -2.50 0.24
CA GLN A 49 12.81 -2.39 -0.93
C GLN A 49 11.52 -3.19 -0.73
N LEU A 50 10.39 -2.50 -0.75
CA LEU A 50 9.06 -3.09 -0.70
C LEU A 50 8.40 -3.08 -2.07
N ILE A 51 7.73 -4.19 -2.37
CA ILE A 51 6.75 -4.30 -3.45
C ILE A 51 5.39 -3.83 -2.91
N ILE A 52 4.82 -2.78 -3.51
CA ILE A 52 3.49 -2.27 -3.20
C ILE A 52 2.52 -2.70 -4.29
N PRO A 53 1.61 -3.64 -4.03
CA PRO A 53 0.60 -4.05 -5.00
C PRO A 53 -0.34 -2.88 -5.35
N VAL A 54 -0.48 -2.56 -6.65
CA VAL A 54 -1.47 -1.55 -7.09
C VAL A 54 -2.80 -2.25 -7.33
N ILE A 55 -3.82 -1.86 -6.57
CA ILE A 55 -5.19 -2.31 -6.79
C ILE A 55 -5.90 -1.25 -7.62
N SER A 56 -6.20 -1.55 -8.88
CA SER A 56 -7.13 -0.73 -9.65
C SER A 56 -8.53 -0.91 -9.08
N VAL A 57 -8.98 0.03 -8.25
CA VAL A 57 -10.41 0.20 -7.97
C VAL A 57 -11.07 0.79 -9.22
N ASN A 58 -11.44 -0.08 -10.16
CA ASN A 58 -12.36 0.31 -11.21
C ASN A 58 -13.77 0.39 -10.59
N LYS A 59 -14.07 1.51 -9.92
CA LYS A 59 -15.44 1.87 -9.58
C LYS A 59 -15.68 3.25 -10.19
N PRO A 60 -16.57 3.40 -11.18
CA PRO A 60 -16.99 4.73 -11.58
C PRO A 60 -17.59 5.38 -10.33
N TYR A 61 -17.07 6.55 -9.98
CA TYR A 61 -17.75 7.43 -9.04
C TYR A 61 -19.07 7.82 -9.70
N ARG A 62 -20.10 7.00 -9.51
CA ARG A 62 -21.44 7.29 -10.00
C ARG A 62 -21.95 8.40 -9.09
N ARG A 63 -21.79 9.66 -9.52
CA ARG A 63 -22.62 10.76 -9.00
C ARG A 63 -24.05 10.35 -9.31
N SER A 64 -24.77 9.91 -8.30
CA SER A 64 -26.21 9.81 -8.36
C SER A 64 -26.72 11.23 -8.59
N HIS A 65 -27.02 11.57 -9.84
CA HIS A 65 -27.94 12.66 -10.12
C HIS A 65 -29.32 12.18 -9.66
N HIS A 66 -29.75 12.62 -8.49
CA HIS A 66 -31.16 12.98 -8.30
C HIS A 66 -31.29 14.35 -8.99
N GLY A 67 -32.13 14.53 -9.99
CA GLY A 67 -33.55 14.19 -9.99
C GLY A 67 -34.28 15.49 -9.71
#